data_AF-A0A3B8QVI3-F1
#
_entry.id   AF-A0A3B8QVI3-F1
#
_cell.length_a   1.000
_cell.length_b   1.000
_cell.length_c   1.000
_cell.angle_alpha   90.00
_cell.angle_beta   90.00
_cell.angle_gamma   90.00
#
_symmetry.space_group_name_H-M   'P 1'
#
loop_
_entity.id
_entity.type
_entity.pdbx_description
1 polymer ?
#
loop_
_entity_poly.entity_id
_entity_poly.type
_entity_poly.pdbx_seq_one_letter_code
_entity_poly.pdbx_strand_id
1 'polypeptide(L)'
;MTTSADMDVVVGFTTAIDDVDYNGALLNGANSTVVKADDTTLAAAIVEDADATVFYVTTNLAGTASTSLTALANATSASDIPTLQAAFETAFVDAIGSTAITGLDGAIGDGESVLLAYDNGTDSVLMRFTNSDTSAANTITAAELEIVAVFDATATLQAGDVI
;
A
#
# COMPACT_ATOMS: atom_id res chain seq x y z
N MET A 1 26.03 -5.75 -0.59
CA MET A 1 24.75 -5.05 -0.48
C MET A 1 24.16 -5.00 -1.87
N THR A 2 23.17 -5.83 -2.14
CA THR A 2 22.30 -5.66 -3.30
C THR A 2 21.24 -4.65 -2.88
N THR A 3 21.42 -3.40 -3.28
CA THR A 3 20.33 -2.42 -3.29
C THR A 3 19.35 -2.87 -4.36
N SER A 4 18.16 -3.34 -3.98
CA SER A 4 17.03 -3.41 -4.90
C SER A 4 16.51 -1.98 -5.08
N ALA A 5 16.30 -1.56 -6.32
CA ALA A 5 15.48 -0.40 -6.60
C ALA A 5 14.04 -0.89 -6.39
N ASP A 6 13.47 -0.47 -5.25
CA ASP A 6 12.10 -0.65 -4.82
C ASP A 6 11.68 -2.11 -4.48
N MET A 7 10.97 -2.24 -3.35
CA MET A 7 10.58 -3.44 -2.61
C MET A 7 11.66 -4.18 -1.81
N ASP A 8 11.51 -4.14 -0.48
CA ASP A 8 12.11 -5.09 0.47
C ASP A 8 11.07 -6.15 0.92
N VAL A 9 11.48 -7.40 1.08
CA VAL A 9 10.65 -8.45 1.69
C VAL A 9 11.11 -8.64 3.13
N VAL A 10 10.27 -8.21 4.07
CA VAL A 10 10.56 -8.25 5.50
C VAL A 10 9.98 -9.51 6.11
N VAL A 11 10.85 -10.44 6.50
CA VAL A 11 10.45 -11.69 7.16
C VAL A 11 10.52 -11.53 8.68
N GLY A 12 9.46 -11.97 9.39
CA GLY A 12 9.44 -11.99 10.85
C GLY A 12 9.16 -10.64 11.53
N PHE A 13 8.53 -9.71 10.79
CA PHE A 13 8.07 -8.44 11.33
C PHE A 13 7.09 -8.63 12.50
N THR A 14 7.30 -7.89 13.59
CA THR A 14 6.43 -7.92 14.76
C THR A 14 5.85 -6.54 15.04
N THR A 15 4.54 -6.40 14.83
CA THR A 15 3.76 -5.17 15.08
C THR A 15 3.99 -4.62 16.48
N ALA A 16 4.04 -3.29 16.60
CA ALA A 16 4.33 -2.56 17.85
C ALA A 16 5.71 -2.83 18.48
N ILE A 17 6.59 -3.58 17.81
CA ILE A 17 7.99 -3.79 18.20
C ILE A 17 8.91 -3.28 17.11
N ASP A 18 8.65 -3.68 15.87
CA ASP A 18 9.41 -3.29 14.70
C ASP A 18 8.73 -2.09 14.02
N ASP A 19 9.55 -1.15 13.53
CA ASP A 19 9.10 0.03 12.78
C ASP A 19 9.59 -0.05 11.32
N VAL A 20 8.77 0.46 10.42
CA VAL A 20 9.07 0.65 9.00
C VAL A 20 9.36 2.13 8.76
N ASP A 21 10.62 2.45 8.52
CA ASP A 21 11.06 3.78 8.08
C ASP A 21 11.01 3.83 6.54
N TYR A 22 9.98 4.50 5.99
CA TYR A 22 9.86 4.66 4.54
C TYR A 22 11.01 5.49 3.96
N ASN A 23 11.54 6.47 4.72
CA ASN A 23 12.60 7.40 4.33
C ASN A 23 12.42 8.10 2.95
N GLY A 24 11.22 8.03 2.37
CA GLY A 24 10.80 8.69 1.15
C GLY A 24 9.93 9.92 1.42
N ALA A 25 9.71 10.73 0.39
CA ALA A 25 8.84 11.89 0.51
C ALA A 25 7.37 11.47 0.49
N LEU A 26 6.59 11.97 1.43
CA LEU A 26 5.14 11.91 1.43
C LEU A 26 4.58 13.32 1.28
N LEU A 27 3.43 13.42 0.60
CA LEU A 27 2.71 14.66 0.43
C LEU A 27 1.23 14.33 0.26
N ASN A 28 0.39 14.87 1.15
CA ASN A 28 -1.05 14.92 0.95
C ASN A 28 -1.55 16.27 1.45
N GLY A 29 -2.05 17.11 0.54
CA GLY A 29 -2.33 18.52 0.81
C GLY A 29 -1.11 19.26 1.40
N ALA A 30 -1.24 19.68 2.67
CA ALA A 30 -0.18 20.39 3.40
C ALA A 30 0.70 19.49 4.27
N ASN A 31 0.35 18.20 4.43
CA ASN A 31 1.07 17.28 5.28
C ASN A 31 2.22 16.62 4.51
N SER A 32 3.43 16.71 5.08
CA SER A 32 4.66 16.10 4.54
C SER A 32 5.37 15.18 5.54
N THR A 33 4.68 14.87 6.64
CA THR A 33 5.10 13.96 7.70
C THR A 33 4.08 12.85 7.82
N VAL A 34 4.43 11.76 8.49
CA VAL A 34 3.51 10.65 8.74
C VAL A 34 2.29 11.12 9.55
N VAL A 35 1.15 11.22 8.87
CA VAL A 35 -0.20 11.39 9.44
C VAL A 35 -1.01 10.17 9.01
N LYS A 36 -1.75 9.58 9.94
CA LYS A 36 -2.30 8.23 9.79
C LYS A 36 -3.82 8.25 9.87
N ALA A 37 -4.44 7.46 9.01
CA ALA A 37 -5.86 7.13 9.05
C ALA A 37 -6.02 5.62 8.91
N ASP A 38 -6.94 5.02 9.64
CA ASP A 38 -7.24 3.60 9.58
C ASP A 38 -8.74 3.30 9.63
N ASP A 39 -9.21 2.54 8.64
CA ASP A 39 -10.60 2.08 8.61
C ASP A 39 -10.71 0.77 7.83
N THR A 40 -11.90 0.20 7.78
CA THR A 40 -12.28 -1.00 7.03
C THR A 40 -12.14 -0.86 5.52
N THR A 41 -12.18 0.35 4.96
CA THR A 41 -11.99 0.59 3.52
C THR A 41 -11.20 1.88 3.29
N LEU A 42 -10.52 2.00 2.15
CA LEU A 42 -9.80 3.22 1.80
C LEU A 42 -10.72 4.45 1.77
N ALA A 43 -11.93 4.31 1.21
CA ALA A 43 -12.90 5.40 1.20
C ALA A 43 -13.32 5.85 2.62
N ALA A 44 -13.40 4.92 3.57
CA ALA A 44 -13.73 5.24 4.95
C ALA A 44 -12.55 5.90 5.68
N ALA A 45 -11.33 5.42 5.45
CA ALA A 45 -10.12 6.04 6.00
C ALA A 45 -9.91 7.48 5.45
N ILE A 46 -10.23 7.72 4.17
CA ILE A 46 -10.25 9.08 3.59
C ILE A 46 -11.26 9.98 4.30
N VAL A 47 -12.41 9.45 4.71
CA VAL A 47 -13.41 10.24 5.45
C VAL A 47 -12.96 10.52 6.89
N GLU A 48 -12.20 9.60 7.49
CA GLU A 48 -11.60 9.79 8.81
C GLU A 48 -10.60 10.96 8.80
N ASP A 49 -9.67 10.95 7.85
CA ASP A 49 -8.72 12.04 7.63
C ASP A 49 -8.31 12.11 6.15
N ALA A 50 -8.83 13.12 5.45
CA ALA A 50 -8.56 13.33 4.03
C ALA A 50 -7.12 13.80 3.76
N ASP A 51 -6.45 14.37 4.78
CA ASP A 51 -5.08 14.88 4.66
C ASP A 51 -4.03 13.87 5.21
N ALA A 52 -4.44 12.64 5.56
CA ALA A 52 -3.51 11.62 6.03
C ALA A 52 -2.51 11.22 4.93
N THR A 53 -1.25 10.98 5.32
CA THR A 53 -0.20 10.55 4.38
C THR A 53 0.00 9.04 4.39
N VAL A 54 -0.62 8.31 5.33
CA VAL A 54 -0.61 6.86 5.43
C VAL A 54 -2.02 6.37 5.75
N PHE A 55 -2.59 5.55 4.86
CA PHE A 55 -3.90 4.94 5.03
C PHE A 55 -3.75 3.45 5.30
N TYR A 56 -4.34 2.97 6.39
CA TYR A 56 -4.42 1.55 6.72
C TYR A 56 -5.81 1.03 6.43
N VAL A 57 -5.90 -0.04 5.64
CA VAL A 57 -7.16 -0.70 5.34
C VAL A 57 -7.24 -2.02 6.08
N THR A 58 -8.10 -2.07 7.08
CA THR A 58 -8.21 -3.19 8.03
C THR A 58 -9.04 -4.37 7.49
N THR A 59 -9.77 -4.19 6.38
CA THR A 59 -10.38 -5.32 5.69
C THR A 59 -9.34 -6.03 4.85
N ASN A 60 -9.13 -7.31 5.15
CA ASN A 60 -8.21 -8.14 4.40
C ASN A 60 -8.57 -8.20 2.91
N LEU A 61 -7.54 -8.06 2.06
CA LEU A 61 -7.56 -8.47 0.68
C LEU A 61 -8.03 -9.92 0.58
N ALA A 62 -8.82 -10.19 -0.46
CA ALA A 62 -9.37 -11.51 -0.75
C ALA A 62 -9.10 -11.92 -2.21
N GLY A 63 -9.41 -13.16 -2.56
CA GLY A 63 -9.32 -13.66 -3.93
C GLY A 63 -7.91 -13.58 -4.52
N THR A 64 -7.81 -13.11 -5.76
CA THR A 64 -6.54 -13.06 -6.52
C THR A 64 -5.52 -12.13 -5.88
N ALA A 65 -5.94 -10.98 -5.33
CA ALA A 65 -5.05 -10.04 -4.63
C ALA A 65 -4.42 -10.68 -3.39
N SER A 66 -5.23 -11.40 -2.59
CA SER A 66 -4.74 -12.17 -1.44
C SER A 66 -3.71 -13.22 -1.84
N THR A 67 -4.02 -14.03 -2.85
CA THR A 67 -3.11 -15.11 -3.29
C THR A 67 -1.83 -14.61 -3.94
N SER A 68 -1.88 -13.49 -4.65
CA SER A 68 -0.70 -12.90 -5.28
C SER A 68 0.18 -12.18 -4.25
N LEU A 69 -0.40 -11.58 -3.22
CA LEU A 69 0.37 -11.04 -2.09
C LEU A 69 1.16 -12.15 -1.39
N THR A 70 0.52 -13.28 -1.06
CA THR A 70 1.22 -14.43 -0.47
C THR A 70 2.31 -14.97 -1.39
N ALA A 71 2.06 -15.05 -2.70
CA ALA A 71 3.08 -15.49 -3.65
C ALA A 71 4.29 -14.53 -3.70
N LEU A 72 4.03 -13.22 -3.62
CA LEU A 72 5.06 -12.19 -3.58
C LEU A 72 5.85 -12.23 -2.26
N ALA A 73 5.17 -12.37 -1.13
CA ALA A 73 5.80 -12.50 0.19
C ALA A 73 6.71 -13.75 0.29
N ASN A 74 6.32 -14.84 -0.36
CA ASN A 74 7.09 -16.09 -0.39
C ASN A 74 8.14 -16.15 -1.52
N ALA A 75 8.42 -15.04 -2.21
CA ALA A 75 9.38 -15.02 -3.32
C ALA A 75 10.81 -15.30 -2.83
N THR A 76 11.36 -16.45 -3.19
CA THR A 76 12.75 -16.83 -2.83
C THR A 76 13.79 -16.47 -3.88
N SER A 77 13.35 -15.99 -5.04
CA SER A 77 14.19 -15.74 -6.22
C SER A 77 14.03 -14.30 -6.69
N ALA A 78 15.13 -13.54 -6.67
CA ALA A 78 15.13 -12.14 -7.13
C ALA A 78 14.69 -11.97 -8.60
N SER A 79 14.86 -13.00 -9.43
CA SER A 79 14.39 -12.98 -10.82
C SER A 79 12.87 -13.04 -10.97
N ASP A 80 12.18 -13.58 -9.97
CA ASP A 80 10.73 -13.83 -10.03
C ASP A 80 9.95 -12.63 -9.49
N ILE A 81 10.58 -11.84 -8.62
CA ILE A 81 10.03 -10.65 -7.97
C ILE A 81 9.33 -9.70 -8.97
N PRO A 82 9.94 -9.24 -10.08
CA PRO A 82 9.27 -8.29 -10.97
C PRO A 82 7.98 -8.85 -11.57
N THR A 83 7.94 -10.16 -11.82
CA THR A 83 6.73 -10.81 -12.36
C THR A 83 5.65 -10.94 -11.29
N LEU A 84 6.04 -11.26 -10.05
CA LEU A 84 5.12 -11.38 -8.93
C LEU A 84 4.56 -10.01 -8.50
N GLN A 85 5.37 -8.95 -8.53
CA GLN A 85 4.94 -7.57 -8.26
C GLN A 85 3.87 -7.15 -9.27
N ALA A 86 4.15 -7.28 -10.57
CA ALA A 86 3.18 -6.93 -11.62
C ALA A 86 1.88 -7.73 -11.52
N ALA A 87 1.97 -9.01 -11.12
CA ALA A 87 0.80 -9.85 -10.88
C ALA A 87 -0.01 -9.37 -9.67
N PHE A 88 0.66 -8.97 -8.59
CA PHE A 88 0.02 -8.41 -7.41
C PHE A 88 -0.63 -7.05 -7.69
N GLU A 89 0.07 -6.11 -8.33
CA GLU A 89 -0.47 -4.78 -8.69
C GLU A 89 -1.72 -4.90 -9.56
N THR A 90 -1.68 -5.78 -10.56
CA THR A 90 -2.86 -6.06 -11.41
C THR A 90 -4.02 -6.58 -10.56
N ALA A 91 -3.76 -7.58 -9.70
CA ALA A 91 -4.81 -8.16 -8.87
C ALA A 91 -5.35 -7.18 -7.81
N PHE A 92 -4.49 -6.29 -7.29
CA PHE A 92 -4.84 -5.24 -6.35
C PHE A 92 -5.75 -4.19 -7.00
N VAL A 93 -5.37 -3.71 -8.19
CA VAL A 93 -6.21 -2.78 -8.97
C VAL A 93 -7.56 -3.43 -9.29
N ASP A 94 -7.60 -4.70 -9.72
CA ASP A 94 -8.86 -5.38 -9.97
C ASP A 94 -9.74 -5.48 -8.71
N ALA A 95 -9.14 -5.72 -7.54
CA ALA A 95 -9.86 -5.88 -6.28
C ALA A 95 -10.37 -4.57 -5.67
N ILE A 96 -9.57 -3.50 -5.74
CA ILE A 96 -9.78 -2.24 -5.00
C ILE A 96 -9.87 -1.03 -5.94
N GLY A 97 -8.96 -0.93 -6.91
CA GLY A 97 -8.77 0.26 -7.74
C GLY A 97 -9.72 0.41 -8.94
N SER A 98 -10.29 -0.70 -9.42
CA SER A 98 -11.12 -0.77 -10.64
C SER A 98 -12.55 -0.23 -10.44
N THR A 99 -12.99 -0.16 -9.18
CA THR A 99 -14.24 0.51 -8.78
C THR A 99 -13.93 1.86 -8.17
N ALA A 100 -14.73 2.88 -8.47
CA ALA A 100 -14.53 4.22 -7.94
C ALA A 100 -14.50 4.24 -6.40
N ILE A 101 -13.39 4.70 -5.83
CA ILE A 101 -13.14 4.87 -4.39
C ILE A 101 -13.60 6.27 -4.00
N THR A 102 -14.76 6.37 -3.36
CA THR A 102 -15.37 7.68 -3.06
C THR A 102 -14.41 8.63 -2.33
N GLY A 103 -14.16 9.80 -2.93
CA GLY A 103 -13.37 10.87 -2.32
C GLY A 103 -11.87 10.83 -2.62
N LEU A 104 -11.37 9.81 -3.34
CA LEU A 104 -9.94 9.63 -3.61
C LEU A 104 -9.28 10.86 -4.25
N ASP A 105 -9.76 11.32 -5.41
CA ASP A 105 -9.14 12.46 -6.12
C ASP A 105 -9.36 13.80 -5.42
N GLY A 106 -10.34 13.85 -4.50
CA GLY A 106 -10.61 15.04 -3.70
C GLY A 106 -9.72 15.13 -2.46
N ALA A 107 -9.30 13.98 -1.93
CA ALA A 107 -8.42 13.87 -0.78
C ALA A 107 -6.95 13.93 -1.20
N ILE A 108 -6.57 13.17 -2.23
CA ILE A 108 -5.20 13.07 -2.74
C ILE A 108 -5.18 13.74 -4.11
N GLY A 109 -4.60 14.93 -4.19
CA GLY A 109 -4.53 15.75 -5.40
C GLY A 109 -3.51 15.25 -6.42
N ASP A 110 -3.52 15.87 -7.61
CA ASP A 110 -2.58 15.55 -8.70
C ASP A 110 -1.11 15.75 -8.26
N GLY A 111 -0.30 14.71 -8.42
CA GLY A 111 1.09 14.62 -8.02
C GLY A 111 1.33 14.37 -6.53
N GLU A 112 0.28 14.26 -5.72
CA GLU A 112 0.40 13.92 -4.30
C GLU A 112 0.65 12.43 -4.11
N SER A 113 1.39 12.09 -3.05
CA SER A 113 1.87 10.74 -2.81
C SER A 113 1.70 10.32 -1.36
N VAL A 114 0.99 9.22 -1.15
CA VAL A 114 0.67 8.64 0.16
C VAL A 114 1.08 7.18 0.23
N LEU A 115 1.09 6.63 1.44
CA LEU A 115 1.24 5.20 1.65
C LEU A 115 -0.11 4.54 1.88
N LEU A 116 -0.27 3.36 1.31
CA LEU A 116 -1.41 2.48 1.45
C LEU A 116 -0.93 1.17 2.09
N ALA A 117 -1.44 0.85 3.28
CA ALA A 117 -1.17 -0.40 3.97
C ALA A 117 -2.39 -1.33 3.86
N TYR A 118 -2.14 -2.54 3.38
CA TYR A 118 -3.15 -3.59 3.22
C TYR A 118 -2.62 -4.93 3.72
N ASP A 119 -3.53 -5.77 4.19
CA ASP A 119 -3.26 -7.13 4.64
C ASP A 119 -4.09 -8.15 3.86
N ASN A 120 -3.65 -9.40 3.81
CA ASN A 120 -4.51 -10.52 3.39
C ASN A 120 -4.89 -11.44 4.57
N GLY A 121 -4.54 -11.05 5.80
CA GLY A 121 -4.69 -11.82 7.03
C GLY A 121 -3.53 -12.74 7.38
N THR A 122 -2.51 -12.83 6.53
CA THR A 122 -1.26 -13.58 6.77
C THR A 122 -0.01 -12.79 6.37
N ASP A 123 -0.11 -11.95 5.36
CA ASP A 123 0.95 -11.12 4.81
C ASP A 123 0.43 -9.67 4.71
N SER A 124 1.34 -8.71 4.78
CA SER A 124 1.03 -7.29 4.59
C SER A 124 1.80 -6.69 3.43
N VAL A 125 1.27 -5.62 2.85
CA VAL A 125 1.95 -4.80 1.85
C VAL A 125 1.84 -3.33 2.22
N LEU A 126 2.92 -2.61 2.00
CA LEU A 126 2.96 -1.16 2.01
C LEU A 126 3.24 -0.69 0.58
N MET A 127 2.33 0.10 0.02
CA MET A 127 2.45 0.64 -1.34
C MET A 127 2.48 2.17 -1.28
N ARG A 128 3.32 2.81 -2.09
CA ARG A 128 3.14 4.22 -2.41
C ARG A 128 2.10 4.31 -3.51
N PHE A 129 1.11 5.16 -3.30
CA PHE A 129 0.20 5.64 -4.32
C PHE A 129 0.56 7.08 -4.67
N THR A 130 0.75 7.38 -5.95
CA THR A 130 0.91 8.76 -6.45
C THR A 130 -0.22 9.05 -7.42
N ASN A 131 -1.13 9.94 -7.04
CA ASN A 131 -2.24 10.29 -7.92
C ASN A 131 -1.67 11.04 -9.13
N SER A 132 -1.74 10.43 -10.31
CA SER A 132 -1.20 11.02 -11.55
C SER A 132 -2.06 10.73 -12.76
N ASP A 133 -3.04 9.83 -12.64
CA ASP A 133 -4.02 9.57 -13.68
C ASP A 133 -5.33 10.32 -13.40
N THR A 134 -5.49 11.48 -14.05
CA THR A 134 -6.74 12.24 -13.99
C THR A 134 -7.78 11.80 -15.05
N SER A 135 -7.56 10.68 -15.74
CA SER A 135 -8.42 10.23 -16.85
C SER A 135 -9.63 9.43 -16.40
N ALA A 136 -9.53 8.75 -15.25
CA ALA A 136 -10.61 8.02 -14.61
C ALA A 136 -10.75 8.53 -13.17
N ALA A 137 -11.92 9.10 -12.87
CA ALA A 137 -12.13 9.74 -11.57
C ALA A 137 -12.23 8.70 -10.45
N ASN A 138 -11.50 8.94 -9.36
CA ASN A 138 -11.51 8.19 -8.13
C ASN A 138 -11.10 6.73 -8.30
N THR A 139 -10.14 6.44 -9.18
CA THR A 139 -9.64 5.09 -9.40
C THR A 139 -8.15 5.02 -9.11
N ILE A 140 -7.65 3.81 -8.90
CA ILE A 140 -6.21 3.55 -8.79
C ILE A 140 -5.82 2.71 -10.01
N THR A 141 -4.75 3.12 -10.68
CA THR A 141 -4.14 2.35 -11.76
C THR A 141 -2.80 1.76 -11.33
N ALA A 142 -2.35 0.72 -12.02
CA ALA A 142 -1.06 0.10 -11.72
C ALA A 142 0.13 1.07 -11.92
N ALA A 143 -0.01 2.07 -12.80
CA ALA A 143 1.03 3.07 -13.05
C ALA A 143 1.21 4.06 -11.88
N GLU A 144 0.22 4.14 -10.99
CA GLU A 144 0.23 5.03 -9.82
C GLU A 144 0.74 4.34 -8.57
N LEU A 145 0.99 3.03 -8.65
CA LEU A 145 1.42 2.21 -7.52
C LEU A 145 2.91 1.89 -7.61
N GLU A 146 3.54 1.90 -6.44
CA GLU A 146 4.88 1.38 -6.23
C GLU A 146 4.86 0.55 -4.94
N ILE A 147 5.29 -0.71 -5.00
CA ILE A 147 5.40 -1.54 -3.81
C ILE A 147 6.66 -1.13 -3.03
N VAL A 148 6.44 -0.63 -1.82
CA VAL A 148 7.52 -0.19 -0.92
C VAL A 148 8.09 -1.38 -0.16
N ALA A 149 7.21 -2.18 0.44
CA ALA A 149 7.61 -3.33 1.23
C ALA A 149 6.50 -4.38 1.29
N VAL A 150 6.91 -5.65 1.41
CA VAL A 150 6.02 -6.79 1.67
C VAL A 150 6.48 -7.48 2.94
N PHE A 151 5.54 -7.81 3.81
CA PHE A 151 5.80 -8.39 5.11
C PHE A 151 5.27 -9.83 5.14
N ASP A 152 6.20 -10.78 5.18
CA ASP A 152 5.90 -12.19 5.47
C ASP A 152 5.86 -12.34 6.99
N ALA A 153 4.69 -12.05 7.57
CA ALA A 153 4.51 -11.97 9.01
C ALA A 153 3.08 -12.29 9.43
N THR A 154 2.92 -13.18 10.42
CA THR A 154 1.62 -13.52 11.01
C THR A 154 0.87 -12.36 11.67
N ALA A 155 1.51 -11.19 11.80
CA ALA A 155 0.95 -9.98 12.38
C ALA A 155 0.77 -8.92 11.29
N THR A 156 -0.46 -8.41 11.16
CA THR A 156 -0.87 -7.39 10.17
C THR A 156 -0.28 -6.03 10.50
N LEU A 157 0.22 -5.30 9.51
CA LEU A 157 0.68 -3.91 9.72
C LEU A 157 -0.40 -3.05 10.40
N GLN A 158 0.01 -2.27 11.39
CA GLN A 158 -0.86 -1.38 12.16
C GLN A 158 -0.41 0.06 12.04
N ALA A 159 -1.30 0.99 12.39
CA ALA A 159 -0.99 2.41 12.49
C ALA A 159 0.25 2.71 13.36
N GLY A 160 0.67 1.82 14.27
CA GLY A 160 1.92 2.01 15.03
C GLY A 160 3.20 1.86 14.20
N ASP A 161 3.15 1.11 13.10
CA ASP A 161 4.31 0.46 12.51
C ASP A 161 5.07 1.31 11.48
N VAL A 162 4.53 2.43 11.00
CA VAL A 162 5.21 3.34 10.05
C VAL A 162 5.63 4.62 10.76
N ILE A 163 6.90 5.03 10.60
CA ILE A 163 7.49 6.21 11.27
C ILE A 163 8.07 7.22 10.28
#